data_AF-A0A955MXY9-F1
#
_entry.id   AF-A0A955MXY9-F1
#
_cell.length_a   1.000
_cell.length_b   1.000
_cell.length_c   1.000
_cell.angle_alpha   90.00
_cell.angle_beta   90.00
_cell.angle_gamma   90.00
#
_symmetry.space_group_name_H-M   'P 1'
#
loop_
_entity.id
_entity.type
_entity.pdbx_description
1 polymer ?
#
loop_
_entity_poly.entity_id
_entity_poly.type
_entity_poly.pdbx_seq_one_letter_code
_entity_poly.pdbx_strand_id
1 'polypeptide(L)' 'LTHNSPLNHTYVRRPVNAHPDFYALWADGNTYVHSDSHLYFTNQAGEKVWRLPYEMEGEFGEPEVVE' A
#
# COMPACT_ATOMS: atom_id res chain seq x y z
N LEU A 1 -7.80 -6.38 3.97
CA LEU A 1 -7.15 -5.07 4.26
C LEU A 1 -7.75 -4.27 5.42
N THR A 2 -8.88 -3.56 5.30
CA THR A 2 -9.30 -2.57 6.32
C THR A 2 -10.19 -3.12 7.44
N HIS A 3 -10.90 -4.22 7.19
CA HIS A 3 -11.81 -4.80 8.18
C HIS A 3 -11.03 -5.41 9.35
N ASN A 4 -11.31 -4.96 10.58
CA ASN A 4 -10.61 -5.36 11.81
C ASN A 4 -9.08 -5.19 11.75
N SER A 5 -8.58 -4.27 10.92
CA SER A 5 -7.14 -3.98 10.87
C SER A 5 -6.71 -3.24 12.13
N PRO A 6 -5.58 -3.62 12.75
CA PRO A 6 -4.95 -2.84 13.81
C PRO A 6 -4.27 -1.56 13.27
N LEU A 7 -4.20 -1.40 11.94
CA LEU A 7 -3.58 -0.28 11.25
C LEU A 7 -4.64 0.57 10.55
N ASN A 8 -4.49 1.89 10.64
CA ASN A 8 -5.31 2.85 9.92
C ASN A 8 -4.75 3.01 8.50
N HIS A 9 -5.58 2.77 7.48
CA HIS A 9 -5.19 3.00 6.10
C HIS A 9 -5.54 4.43 5.66
N THR A 10 -4.58 5.08 5.00
CA THR A 10 -4.77 6.42 4.44
C THR A 10 -5.61 6.40 3.17
N TYR A 11 -6.26 7.53 2.87
CA TYR A 11 -7.09 7.66 1.68
C TYR A 11 -6.24 7.90 0.42
N VAL A 12 -6.54 7.16 -0.64
CA VAL A 12 -5.91 7.33 -1.96
C VAL A 12 -6.39 8.63 -2.61
N ARG A 13 -5.47 9.49 -3.02
CA ARG A 13 -5.82 10.70 -3.79
C ARG A 13 -6.04 10.36 -5.26
N ARG A 14 -6.85 11.18 -5.94
CA ARG A 14 -7.10 11.02 -7.39
C ARG A 14 -5.77 11.12 -8.16
N PRO A 15 -5.37 10.09 -8.92
CA PRO A 15 -4.14 10.14 -9.72
C PRO A 15 -4.28 11.07 -10.93
N VAL A 16 -3.16 11.64 -11.37
CA VAL A 16 -3.06 12.47 -12.59
C VAL A 16 -2.03 11.81 -13.51
N ASN A 17 -2.41 11.50 -14.75
CA ASN A 17 -1.55 10.84 -15.74
C ASN A 17 -0.92 9.52 -15.25
N ALA A 18 -1.64 8.75 -14.43
CA ALA A 18 -1.16 7.48 -13.93
C ALA A 18 -1.17 6.40 -15.01
N HIS A 19 -0.21 5.49 -14.92
CA HIS A 19 -0.20 4.26 -15.71
C HIS A 19 -1.34 3.35 -15.23
N PRO A 20 -2.07 2.65 -16.12
CA PRO A 20 -3.16 1.76 -15.71
C PRO A 20 -2.72 0.68 -14.72
N ASP A 21 -1.46 0.22 -14.80
CA ASP A 21 -0.91 -0.81 -13.89
C ASP A 21 -0.42 -0.27 -12.54
N PHE A 22 -0.35 1.06 -12.37
CA PHE A 22 0.06 1.71 -11.12
C PHE A 22 -0.78 2.97 -10.90
N TYR A 23 -1.95 2.78 -10.30
CA TYR A 23 -3.02 3.78 -10.33
C TYR A 23 -3.33 4.39 -8.97
N ALA A 24 -3.26 3.59 -7.91
CA ALA A 24 -3.52 4.02 -6.54
C ALA A 24 -2.33 3.66 -5.65
N LEU A 25 -1.94 4.58 -4.76
CA LEU A 25 -0.87 4.41 -3.78
C LEU A 25 -1.35 4.98 -2.44
N TRP A 26 -1.14 4.24 -1.35
CA TRP A 26 -1.44 4.67 0.00
C TRP A 26 -0.51 4.01 1.02
N ALA A 27 -0.55 4.50 2.25
CA ALA A 27 0.17 3.94 3.37
C ALA A 27 -0.78 3.55 4.52
N ASP A 28 -0.26 2.82 5.51
CA ASP A 28 -0.93 2.52 6.76
C ASP A 28 -0.11 2.92 8.00
N GLY A 29 -0.72 2.80 9.18
CA GLY A 29 -0.03 2.95 10.46
C GLY A 29 -0.98 3.02 11.65
N ASN A 30 -0.46 2.87 12.86
CA ASN A 30 -1.22 3.03 14.09
C ASN A 30 -0.95 4.39 14.73
N THR A 31 -2.00 5.14 15.07
CA THR A 31 -1.88 6.48 15.68
C THR A 31 -1.72 6.45 17.20
N TYR A 32 -2.01 5.32 17.84
CA TYR A 32 -1.96 5.16 19.30
C TYR A 32 -0.61 4.60 19.78
N VAL A 33 0.06 3.83 18.93
CA VAL A 33 1.35 3.19 19.24
C VAL A 33 2.29 3.30 18.04
N HIS A 34 3.59 3.24 18.28
CA HIS A 34 4.54 3.07 17.19
C HIS A 34 4.26 1.75 16.48
N SER A 35 4.14 1.81 15.16
CA SER A 35 3.95 0.64 14.30
C SER A 35 4.78 0.82 13.04
N ASP A 36 5.09 -0.30 12.40
CA ASP A 36 5.56 -0.29 11.02
C ASP A 36 4.50 0.35 10.13
N SER A 37 4.96 0.99 9.06
CA SER A 37 4.14 1.61 8.03
C SER A 37 4.53 1.00 6.69
N HIS A 38 3.53 0.52 5.95
CA HIS A 38 3.74 -0.12 4.66
C HIS A 38 3.19 0.76 3.54
N LEU A 39 3.79 0.64 2.36
CA LEU A 39 3.29 1.26 1.14
C LEU A 39 2.53 0.23 0.32
N TYR A 40 1.31 0.59 -0.08
CA TYR A 40 0.41 -0.25 -0.86
C TYR A 40 0.09 0.41 -2.18
N PHE A 41 -0.10 -0.39 -3.22
CA PHE A 41 -0.57 0.10 -4.50
C PHE A 41 -1.47 -0.90 -5.22
N THR A 42 -2.22 -0.41 -6.21
CA THR A 42 -3.03 -1.25 -7.10
C THR A 42 -3.13 -0.67 -8.51
N ASN A 43 -3.59 -1.50 -9.44
CA ASN A 43 -3.90 -1.11 -10.80
C ASN A 43 -5.24 -0.36 -10.84
N GLN A 44 -5.58 0.20 -12.01
CA GLN A 44 -6.79 1.00 -12.21
C GLN A 44 -8.07 0.19 -11.97
N ALA A 45 -8.05 -1.12 -12.22
CA ALA A 45 -9.18 -2.02 -12.02
C ALA A 45 -9.37 -2.44 -10.55
N GLY A 46 -8.35 -2.28 -9.71
CA GLY A 46 -8.39 -2.69 -8.30
C GLY A 46 -8.40 -4.21 -8.10
N GLU A 47 -7.90 -4.98 -9.07
CA GLU A 47 -8.01 -6.45 -9.09
C GLU A 47 -7.17 -7.14 -8.00
N LYS A 48 -6.02 -6.54 -7.67
CA LYS A 48 -5.08 -7.00 -6.67
C LYS A 48 -4.48 -5.82 -5.94
N VAL A 49 -4.15 -6.01 -4.68
CA VAL A 49 -3.36 -5.04 -3.91
C VAL A 49 -1.98 -5.61 -3.68
N TRP A 50 -0.97 -4.79 -3.92
CA TRP A 50 0.41 -5.09 -3.61
C TRP A 50 0.88 -4.21 -2.45
N ARG A 51 1.82 -4.74 -1.67
CA ARG A 51 2.48 -4.07 -0.55
C ARG A 51 3.99 -4.18 -0.73
N LEU A 52 4.72 -3.08 -0.55
CA LEU A 52 6.17 -3.16 -0.48
C LEU A 52 6.62 -3.84 0.81
N PRO A 53 7.66 -4.70 0.76
CA PRO A 53 8.22 -5.30 1.96
C PRO A 53 8.76 -4.20 2.88
N TYR A 54 8.58 -4.39 4.19
CA TYR A 54 9.02 -3.42 5.18
C TYR A 54 10.55 -3.32 5.25
N GLU A 55 11.22 -4.48 5.21
CA GLU A 55 12.66 -4.57 5.09
C GLU A 55 13.04 -4.78 3.62
N MET A 56 13.85 -3.89 3.08
CA MET A 56 14.40 -3.98 1.72
C MET A 56 15.92 -4.18 1.79
N GLU A 57 16.44 -5.24 1.18
CA GLU A 57 17.88 -5.55 1.16
C GLU A 57 18.69 -4.68 0.18
N GLY A 58 18.01 -3.87 -0.64
CA GLY A 58 18.63 -2.99 -1.64
C GLY A 58 17.69 -1.90 -2.12
N GLU A 59 18.05 -1.26 -3.25
CA GLU A 59 17.26 -0.16 -3.83
C GLU A 59 15.87 -0.61 -4.33
N PHE A 60 15.68 -1.90 -4.57
CA PHE A 60 14.44 -2.50 -5.05
C PHE A 60 14.03 -3.68 -4.17
N GLY A 61 12.71 -3.88 -4.04
CA GLY A 61 12.12 -5.01 -3.34
C GLY A 61 10.91 -5.53 -4.11
N GLU A 62 10.73 -6.85 -4.16
CA GLU A 62 9.58 -7.46 -4.83
C GLU A 62 8.31 -7.21 -3.99
N PRO A 63 7.25 -6.61 -4.58
CA PRO A 63 6.00 -6.36 -3.86
C PRO A 63 5.25 -7.65 -3.54
N GLU A 64 4.70 -7.71 -2.33
CA GLU A 64 3.90 -8.82 -1.84
C GLU A 64 2.42 -8.62 -2.21
N VAL A 65 1.74 -9.66 -2.70
CA VAL A 65 0.29 -9.61 -2.91
C VAL A 65 -0.42 -9.73 -1.56
N VAL A 66 -1.39 -8.85 -1.31
CA VAL A 66 -2.16 -8.80 -0.06
C VAL A 66 -3.58 -9.32 -0.28
N GLU A 67 -4.07 -10.16 0.65
CA GLU A 67 -5.45 -10.69 0.66
C GLU A 67 -6.47 -9.76 1.37
#